data_AF-A0A7Y8NYQ2-F1
#
_entry.id   AF-A0A7Y8NYQ2-F1
#
_cell.length_a   1.000
_cell.length_b   1.000
_cell.length_c   1.000
_cell.angle_alpha   90.00
_cell.angle_beta   90.00
_cell.angle_gamma   90.00
#
_symmetry.space_group_name_H-M   'P 1'
#
loop_
_entity.id
_entity.type
_entity.pdbx_description
1 polymer ?
#
loop_
_entity_poly.entity_id
_entity_poly.type
_entity_poly.pdbx_seq_one_letter_code
_entity_poly.pdbx_strand_id
1 'polypeptide(L)'
;MSLQPQKIETIPAETIRVAKAAFPKGNFCLKLRDEMGSLYQDEQFLKLFSNEGQLALAPWRLALITVLQFVEGLSDRQEAEMGRSRIDWKYLFAYKKVLVF
;
A
#
# COMPACT_ATOMS: atom_id res chain seq x y z
N MET A 1 -20.51 -7.02 1.42
CA MET A 1 -19.75 -5.77 1.23
C MET A 1 -19.82 -5.40 -0.24
N SER A 2 -19.79 -4.11 -0.56
CA SER A 2 -19.76 -3.57 -1.92
C SER A 2 -18.43 -2.88 -2.20
N LEU A 3 -17.95 -2.95 -3.45
CA LEU A 3 -16.70 -2.30 -3.86
C LEU A 3 -17.00 -1.10 -4.77
N GLN A 4 -16.46 0.04 -4.40
CA GLN A 4 -16.41 1.23 -5.25
C GLN A 4 -14.94 1.46 -5.61
N PRO A 5 -14.53 1.23 -6.88
CA PRO A 5 -13.14 1.42 -7.29
C PRO A 5 -12.66 2.84 -7.04
N GLN A 6 -11.47 2.95 -6.43
CA GLN A 6 -10.83 4.23 -6.18
C GLN A 6 -9.52 4.33 -6.95
N LYS A 7 -9.28 5.51 -7.53
CA LYS A 7 -7.96 5.81 -8.08
C LYS A 7 -6.92 5.78 -6.96
N ILE A 8 -5.79 5.17 -7.28
CA ILE A 8 -4.68 5.08 -6.36
C ILE A 8 -4.08 6.47 -6.19
N GLU A 9 -4.03 6.90 -4.93
CA GLU A 9 -3.63 8.26 -4.59
C GLU A 9 -2.16 8.51 -4.92
N THR A 10 -1.86 9.78 -5.20
CA THR A 10 -0.49 10.27 -5.36
C THR A 10 0.21 10.27 -4.00
N ILE A 11 1.49 9.91 -3.98
CA ILE A 11 2.29 9.89 -2.77
C ILE A 11 2.51 11.33 -2.29
N PRO A 12 2.26 11.67 -1.01
CA PRO A 12 2.53 13.00 -0.48
C PRO A 12 4.01 13.40 -0.65
N ALA A 13 4.27 14.66 -1.01
CA ALA A 13 5.63 15.15 -1.28
C ALA A 13 6.59 14.92 -0.10
N GLU A 14 6.11 15.05 1.13
CA GLU A 14 6.90 14.78 2.34
C GLU A 14 7.31 13.31 2.45
N THR A 15 6.38 12.38 2.18
CA THR A 15 6.68 10.95 2.15
C THR A 15 7.74 10.64 1.11
N ILE A 16 7.67 11.28 -0.07
CA ILE A 16 8.69 11.13 -1.12
C ILE A 16 10.06 11.58 -0.61
N ARG A 17 10.13 12.78 -0.02
CA ARG A 17 11.37 13.37 0.50
C ARG A 17 12.01 12.47 1.55
N VAL A 18 11.24 12.06 2.56
CA VAL A 18 11.76 11.23 3.66
C VAL A 18 12.13 9.83 3.17
N ALA A 19 11.33 9.21 2.31
CA ALA A 19 11.62 7.88 1.78
C ALA A 19 12.90 7.87 0.92
N LYS A 20 13.08 8.84 0.02
CA LYS A 20 14.29 8.94 -0.81
C LYS A 20 15.53 9.27 0.03
N ALA A 21 15.39 10.05 1.11
CA ALA A 21 16.47 10.32 2.05
C ALA A 21 16.85 9.08 2.90
N ALA A 22 15.86 8.33 3.38
CA ALA A 22 16.07 7.12 4.17
C ALA A 22 16.61 5.94 3.33
N PHE A 23 16.26 5.89 2.05
CA PHE A 23 16.70 4.87 1.10
C PHE A 23 17.32 5.50 -0.17
N PRO A 24 18.54 6.07 -0.09
CA PRO A 24 19.15 6.78 -1.21
C PRO A 24 19.40 5.90 -2.45
N LYS A 25 19.67 4.61 -2.22
CA LYS A 25 19.85 3.60 -3.28
C LYS A 25 18.53 2.95 -3.72
N GLY A 26 17.41 3.40 -3.14
CA GLY A 26 16.11 2.73 -3.22
C GLY A 26 16.07 1.44 -2.40
N ASN A 27 14.89 0.84 -2.35
CA ASN A 27 14.66 -0.50 -1.83
C ASN A 27 13.53 -1.17 -2.64
N PHE A 28 13.17 -2.40 -2.28
CA PHE A 28 12.12 -3.15 -2.98
C PHE A 28 10.79 -2.37 -3.05
N CYS A 29 10.30 -1.84 -1.92
CA CYS A 29 9.03 -1.12 -1.88
C CYS A 29 9.02 0.16 -2.75
N LEU A 30 10.09 0.95 -2.73
CA LEU A 30 10.22 2.16 -3.54
C LEU A 30 10.25 1.80 -5.03
N LYS A 31 11.05 0.81 -5.43
CA LYS A 31 11.13 0.35 -6.82
C LYS A 31 9.80 -0.22 -7.31
N LEU A 32 9.14 -1.01 -6.47
CA LEU A 32 7.83 -1.58 -6.78
C LEU A 32 6.82 -0.48 -7.10
N ARG A 33 6.80 0.58 -6.29
CA ARG A 33 5.93 1.73 -6.49
C ARG A 33 6.29 2.55 -7.73
N ASP A 34 7.57 2.80 -7.96
CA ASP A 34 8.05 3.67 -9.03
C ASP A 34 7.99 3.00 -10.41
N GLU A 35 8.37 1.72 -10.49
CA GLU A 35 8.50 0.99 -11.75
C GLU A 35 7.21 0.25 -12.14
N MET A 36 6.53 -0.36 -11.16
CA MET A 36 5.32 -1.16 -11.43
C MET A 36 4.03 -0.38 -11.16
N GLY A 37 4.12 0.87 -10.68
CA GLY A 37 2.97 1.68 -10.33
C GLY A 37 2.07 0.95 -9.34
N SER A 38 0.82 0.71 -9.76
CA SER A 38 -0.11 -0.14 -9.02
C SER A 38 -0.13 -1.56 -9.58
N LEU A 39 0.54 -2.50 -8.91
CA LEU A 39 0.45 -3.93 -9.22
C LEU A 39 -0.99 -4.44 -9.32
N TYR A 40 -1.85 -3.90 -8.47
CA TYR A 40 -3.24 -4.25 -8.37
C TYR A 40 -4.11 -3.01 -8.47
N GLN A 41 -5.29 -3.16 -9.05
CA GLN A 41 -6.34 -2.14 -9.14
C GLN A 41 -7.67 -2.72 -8.62
N ASP A 42 -8.53 -1.88 -8.04
CA ASP A 42 -9.81 -2.33 -7.47
C ASP A 42 -10.68 -3.05 -8.50
N GLU A 43 -10.61 -2.63 -9.76
CA GLU A 43 -11.37 -3.17 -10.88
C GLU A 43 -11.14 -4.68 -11.06
N GLN A 44 -9.94 -5.18 -10.74
CA GLN A 44 -9.60 -6.60 -10.82
C GLN A 44 -10.36 -7.46 -9.80
N PHE A 45 -10.86 -6.84 -8.72
CA PHE A 45 -11.55 -7.52 -7.63
C PHE A 45 -13.07 -7.36 -7.69
N LEU A 46 -13.62 -6.57 -8.62
CA LEU A 46 -15.06 -6.24 -8.67
C LEU A 46 -15.97 -7.47 -8.60
N LYS A 47 -15.61 -8.55 -9.30
CA LYS A 47 -16.39 -9.79 -9.34
C LYS A 47 -16.44 -10.55 -8.00
N LEU A 48 -15.61 -10.18 -7.02
CA LEU A 48 -15.56 -10.79 -5.69
C LEU A 48 -16.49 -10.10 -4.69
N PHE A 49 -17.07 -8.94 -5.05
CA PHE A 49 -17.92 -8.14 -4.17
C PHE A 49 -19.36 -8.09 -4.70
N SER A 50 -20.31 -7.92 -3.78
CA SER A 50 -21.71 -7.66 -4.15
C SER A 50 -21.86 -6.23 -4.65
N ASN A 51 -22.90 -5.96 -5.45
CA ASN A 51 -23.27 -4.58 -5.81
C ASN A 51 -23.84 -3.80 -4.62
N GLU A 52 -24.29 -4.51 -3.58
CA GLU A 52 -24.98 -3.92 -2.42
C GLU A 52 -24.31 -4.29 -1.09
N GLY A 53 -24.53 -3.45 -0.08
CA GLY A 53 -24.02 -3.61 1.29
C GLY A 53 -22.87 -2.67 1.66
N GLN A 54 -22.29 -2.88 2.84
CA GLN A 54 -21.23 -2.03 3.41
C GLN A 54 -20.01 -1.90 2.49
N LEU A 55 -19.46 -0.69 2.37
CA LEU A 55 -18.26 -0.43 1.55
C LEU A 55 -17.05 -1.26 2.02
N ALA A 56 -16.37 -1.88 1.06
CA ALA A 56 -15.12 -2.58 1.26
C ALA A 56 -13.95 -1.59 1.44
N LEU A 57 -12.96 -2.01 2.23
CA LEU A 57 -11.62 -1.42 2.16
C LEU A 57 -11.00 -1.78 0.81
N ALA A 58 -10.11 -0.92 0.28
CA ALA A 58 -9.48 -1.10 -1.02
C ALA A 58 -8.80 -2.49 -1.17
N PRO A 59 -9.38 -3.46 -1.88
CA PRO A 59 -8.84 -4.81 -2.01
C PRO A 59 -7.46 -4.85 -2.65
N TRP A 60 -7.13 -3.92 -3.54
CA TRP A 60 -5.78 -3.85 -4.13
C TRP A 60 -4.69 -3.64 -3.07
N ARG A 61 -5.00 -2.89 -1.99
CA ARG A 61 -4.06 -2.68 -0.87
C ARG A 61 -3.87 -3.96 -0.08
N LEU A 62 -4.95 -4.66 0.23
CA LEU A 62 -4.89 -5.92 0.98
C LEU A 62 -4.11 -6.98 0.21
N ALA A 63 -4.37 -7.14 -1.09
CA ALA A 63 -3.61 -8.07 -1.93
C ALA A 63 -2.10 -7.77 -1.93
N LEU A 64 -1.73 -6.49 -2.04
CA LEU A 64 -0.34 -6.07 -1.99
C LEU A 64 0.29 -6.30 -0.61
N ILE A 65 -0.42 -6.01 0.48
CA ILE A 65 0.02 -6.31 1.85
C ILE A 65 0.30 -7.81 2.00
N THR A 66 -0.59 -8.68 1.51
CA THR A 66 -0.40 -10.14 1.58
C THR A 66 0.86 -10.58 0.83
N VAL A 67 1.14 -10.00 -0.35
CA VAL A 67 2.37 -10.30 -1.09
C VAL A 67 3.61 -9.84 -0.32
N LEU A 68 3.61 -8.62 0.24
CA LEU A 68 4.73 -8.12 1.04
C LEU A 68 4.95 -8.95 2.31
N GLN A 69 3.87 -9.30 3.00
CA GLN A 69 3.90 -10.16 4.17
C GLN A 69 4.56 -11.50 3.85
N PHE A 70 4.20 -12.11 2.71
CA PHE A 70 4.82 -13.35 2.24
C PHE A 70 6.30 -13.17 1.87
N VAL A 71 6.63 -12.14 1.10
CA VAL A 71 8.01 -11.86 0.65
C VAL A 71 8.94 -11.55 1.82
N GLU A 72 8.46 -10.83 2.83
CA GLU A 72 9.23 -10.46 4.02
C GLU A 72 9.10 -11.49 5.18
N GLY A 73 8.30 -12.55 5.02
CA GLY A 73 8.12 -13.60 6.03
C GLY A 73 7.47 -13.11 7.33
N LEU A 74 6.53 -12.16 7.25
CA LEU A 74 5.93 -11.49 8.40
C LEU A 74 4.67 -12.20 8.88
N SER A 75 4.45 -12.21 10.20
CA SER A 75 3.11 -12.46 10.76
C SER A 75 2.21 -11.23 10.64
N ASP A 76 0.90 -11.40 10.73
CA ASP A 76 -0.07 -10.30 10.66
C ASP A 76 0.25 -9.16 11.65
N ARG A 77 0.72 -9.52 12.86
CA ARG A 77 1.11 -8.51 13.87
C ARG A 77 2.37 -7.75 13.47
N GLN A 78 3.36 -8.44 12.90
CA GLN A 78 4.60 -7.81 12.45
C GLN A 78 4.37 -6.94 11.22
N GLU A 79 3.53 -7.39 10.28
CA GLU A 79 3.07 -6.60 9.13
C GLU A 79 2.45 -5.29 9.60
N ALA A 80 1.47 -5.35 10.51
CA ALA A 80 0.79 -4.16 11.01
C ALA A 80 1.77 -3.18 11.70
N GLU A 81 2.72 -3.70 12.47
CA GLU A 81 3.75 -2.88 13.13
C GLU A 81 4.72 -2.24 12.12
N MET A 82 5.13 -3.00 11.11
CA MET A 82 6.00 -2.54 10.03
C MET A 82 5.31 -1.48 9.15
N GLY A 83 4.05 -1.70 8.76
CA GLY A 83 3.27 -0.74 8.00
C GLY A 83 3.03 0.58 8.74
N ARG A 84 3.00 0.55 10.08
CA ARG A 84 2.89 1.75 10.93
C ARG A 84 4.21 2.51 11.06
N SER A 85 5.32 1.79 11.21
CA SER A 85 6.62 2.37 11.56
C SER A 85 7.47 2.74 10.33
N ARG A 86 7.44 1.95 9.26
CA ARG A 86 8.36 2.08 8.14
C ARG A 86 7.88 3.04 7.06
N ILE A 87 8.78 3.93 6.62
CA ILE A 87 8.47 4.95 5.62
C ILE A 87 8.34 4.39 4.19
N ASP A 88 9.01 3.30 3.87
CA ASP A 88 8.95 2.66 2.56
C ASP A 88 7.59 1.99 2.29
N TRP A 89 6.96 1.41 3.30
CA TRP A 89 5.58 0.92 3.22
C TRP A 89 4.59 2.07 3.04
N LYS A 90 4.74 3.16 3.82
CA LYS A 90 3.94 4.39 3.64
C LYS A 90 4.08 4.98 2.23
N TYR A 91 5.27 4.90 1.65
CA TYR A 91 5.55 5.31 0.27
C TYR A 91 4.80 4.43 -0.74
N LEU A 92 4.90 3.10 -0.61
CA LEU A 92 4.27 2.14 -1.51
C LEU A 92 2.73 2.26 -1.54
N PHE A 93 2.09 2.48 -0.39
CA PHE A 93 0.64 2.58 -0.28
C PHE A 93 0.08 4.01 -0.44
N ALA A 94 0.95 5.02 -0.60
CA ALA A 94 0.59 6.43 -0.65
C ALA A 94 -0.25 6.89 0.56
N TYR A 95 0.14 6.51 1.78
CA TYR A 95 -0.60 6.90 2.98
C TYR A 95 -0.58 8.42 3.20
N LYS A 96 -1.76 9.03 3.39
CA LYS A 96 -1.93 10.48 3.58
C LYS A 96 -1.27 11.04 4.83
N LYS A 97 -1.17 10.25 5.89
CA LYS A 97 -0.55 10.66 7.16
C LYS A 97 0.86 10.10 7.24
N VAL A 98 1.84 10.97 7.01
CA VAL A 98 3.18 10.80 7.60
C VAL A 98 3.01 11.10 9.09
N LEU A 99 2.70 10.08 9.89
CA LEU A 99 3.03 10.15 11.31
C LEU A 99 4.56 10.21 11.38
N VAL A 100 5.08 11.43 11.47
CA VAL A 100 6.44 11.72 11.90
C VAL A 100 6.45 11.42 13.39
N PHE A 101 7.10 10.31 13.75
CA PHE A 101 7.40 9.79 15.10
C PHE A 101 6.25 9.77 16.12
#